data_AF-C7NTY9-F1
#
_entry.id   AF-C7NTY9-F1
#
_cell.length_a   1.000
_cell.length_b   1.000
_cell.length_c   1.000
_cell.angle_alpha   90.00
_cell.angle_beta   90.00
_cell.angle_gamma   90.00
#
_symmetry.space_group_name_H-M   'P 1'
#
loop_
_entity.id
_entity.type
_entity.pdbx_description
1 polymer ?
#
loop_
_entity_poly.entity_id
_entity_poly.type
_entity_poly.pdbx_seq_one_letter_code
_entity_poly.pdbx_strand_id
1 'polypeptide(L)'
;MAIEPSASETNGSEEYGVIPARGQEIHVDRGETFANKLIDLSTGDSVCLRVTGSNSVIRNVGFEGCYRGGRFLLWIDGDPGDVLVENVYMGDGATREGSGCVHGPGGVFLHHGNEADVRLHRCNVQGFPNNGFHCSNTAAGAGSVHFDRCFGKNNGVATFRCGGGADLIENCVAYTDGTDYGHDDDEYLETNGRPVWVWNGGTVTIRDSHFADGPYPNAIVAGANDAPGRISFESGGYRGPIQRTCGSTVDVSPAVSDDPDLSIPDGVPTSAKAAAGGFGRPSNRWRANTDVDLPHSIVFAAGESGEPSAYAFEADAVVTAGHHDARISDGYGVHPAVQGVVEDTVEAYWFRGNLEALSVDGDATVSIQYDGRDADAHEGPKQS
;
A
#
# COMPACT_ATOMS: atom_id res chain seq x y z
N MET A 1 -4.41 -48.71 -7.09
CA MET A 1 -3.30 -48.24 -6.24
C MET A 1 -3.49 -46.74 -6.14
N ALA A 2 -4.18 -46.30 -5.09
CA ALA A 2 -4.50 -44.90 -4.87
C ALA A 2 -3.29 -44.25 -4.20
N ILE A 3 -2.80 -43.15 -4.77
CA ILE A 3 -1.75 -42.33 -4.16
C ILE A 3 -2.51 -41.35 -3.27
N GLU A 4 -2.40 -41.56 -1.96
CA GLU A 4 -2.86 -40.58 -0.98
C GLU A 4 -1.93 -39.34 -1.05
N PRO A 5 -2.46 -38.11 -0.95
CA PRO A 5 -1.62 -36.95 -0.79
C PRO A 5 -1.00 -36.98 0.60
N SER A 6 0.33 -37.03 0.68
CA SER A 6 1.06 -36.88 1.92
C SER A 6 0.76 -35.52 2.52
N ALA A 7 0.31 -35.50 3.77
CA ALA A 7 0.21 -34.30 4.57
C ALA A 7 1.55 -33.55 4.54
N SER A 8 1.54 -32.35 3.96
CA SER A 8 2.62 -31.39 4.13
C SER A 8 2.68 -31.02 5.60
N GLU A 9 3.82 -31.29 6.23
CA GLU A 9 4.16 -30.74 7.54
C GLU A 9 4.03 -29.21 7.45
N THR A 10 3.04 -28.66 8.14
CA THR A 10 2.93 -27.22 8.38
C THR A 10 4.03 -26.83 9.36
N ASN A 11 5.15 -26.34 8.83
CA ASN A 11 6.09 -25.55 9.60
C ASN A 11 5.38 -24.28 10.08
N GLY A 12 5.07 -24.20 11.37
CA GLY A 12 4.62 -22.96 11.99
C GLY A 12 5.74 -21.92 11.98
N SER A 13 5.50 -20.76 11.35
CA SER A 13 6.00 -19.42 11.77
C SER A 13 5.78 -18.30 10.75
N GLU A 14 5.20 -18.53 9.56
CA GLU A 14 4.93 -17.44 8.61
C GLU A 14 3.45 -17.01 8.65
N GLU A 15 3.19 -15.76 9.05
CA GLU A 15 1.85 -15.15 9.17
C GLU A 15 1.21 -14.76 7.82
N TYR A 16 1.78 -15.23 6.70
CA TYR A 16 1.36 -14.91 5.34
C TYR A 16 1.33 -16.16 4.46
N GLY A 17 0.50 -16.13 3.41
CA GLY A 17 0.46 -17.19 2.40
C GLY A 17 1.51 -16.95 1.30
N VAL A 18 2.23 -18.00 0.89
CA VAL A 18 3.18 -17.94 -0.23
C VAL A 18 2.51 -18.37 -1.53
N ILE A 19 2.66 -17.56 -2.60
CA ILE A 19 2.16 -17.86 -3.94
C ILE A 19 3.34 -17.85 -4.93
N PRO A 20 3.78 -19.01 -5.45
CA PRO A 20 4.79 -19.04 -6.49
C PRO A 20 4.24 -18.52 -7.82
N ALA A 21 4.99 -17.68 -8.52
CA ALA A 21 4.70 -17.29 -9.89
C ALA A 21 4.84 -18.49 -10.85
N ARG A 22 3.88 -18.65 -11.75
CA ARG A 22 3.71 -19.78 -12.69
C ARG A 22 3.06 -19.35 -14.01
N GLY A 23 3.04 -18.06 -14.32
CA GLY A 23 2.38 -17.48 -15.49
C GLY A 23 0.92 -17.09 -15.26
N GLN A 24 0.43 -17.10 -14.01
CA GLN A 24 -0.98 -16.89 -13.69
C GLN A 24 -1.39 -15.42 -13.56
N GLU A 25 -2.67 -15.16 -13.78
CA GLU A 25 -3.35 -13.95 -13.32
C GLU A 25 -4.13 -14.27 -12.04
N ILE A 26 -4.04 -13.39 -11.05
CA ILE A 26 -4.80 -13.45 -9.81
C ILE A 26 -5.80 -12.31 -9.87
N HIS A 27 -7.09 -12.62 -9.81
CA HIS A 27 -8.14 -11.61 -9.90
C HIS A 27 -8.52 -11.13 -8.50
N VAL A 28 -8.80 -9.82 -8.39
CA VAL A 28 -9.41 -9.19 -7.23
C VAL A 28 -10.66 -8.47 -7.74
N ASP A 29 -11.81 -9.02 -7.39
CA ASP A 29 -13.11 -8.54 -7.80
C ASP A 29 -13.67 -7.53 -6.79
N ARG A 30 -14.87 -7.02 -7.09
CA ARG A 30 -15.50 -5.93 -6.35
C ARG A 30 -15.75 -6.36 -4.90
N GLY A 31 -15.35 -5.53 -3.94
CA GLY A 31 -15.49 -5.82 -2.51
C GLY A 31 -14.44 -6.78 -1.95
N GLU A 32 -13.56 -7.37 -2.76
CA GLU A 32 -12.62 -8.38 -2.29
C GLU A 32 -11.40 -7.77 -1.58
N THR A 33 -10.87 -8.53 -0.63
CA THR A 33 -9.59 -8.24 0.02
C THR A 33 -8.56 -9.31 -0.33
N PHE A 34 -7.47 -8.91 -0.98
CA PHE A 34 -6.29 -9.73 -1.22
C PHE A 34 -5.17 -9.31 -0.26
N ALA A 35 -4.93 -10.11 0.79
CA ALA A 35 -4.02 -9.70 1.84
C ALA A 35 -3.09 -10.79 2.40
N ASN A 36 -1.98 -10.34 3.00
CA ASN A 36 -0.96 -11.14 3.68
C ASN A 36 -0.42 -12.23 2.77
N LYS A 37 0.23 -11.80 1.67
CA LYS A 37 0.76 -12.68 0.64
C LYS A 37 2.21 -12.35 0.32
N LEU A 38 3.03 -13.39 0.25
CA LEU A 38 4.35 -13.35 -0.35
C LEU A 38 4.26 -13.99 -1.73
N ILE A 39 4.42 -13.20 -2.78
CA ILE A 39 4.45 -13.68 -4.16
C ILE A 39 5.91 -13.98 -4.51
N ASP A 40 6.22 -15.26 -4.68
CA ASP A 40 7.57 -15.74 -4.97
C ASP A 40 7.82 -15.72 -6.48
N LEU A 41 8.73 -14.85 -6.91
CA LEU A 41 9.14 -14.63 -8.29
C LEU A 41 10.40 -15.41 -8.67
N SER A 42 10.99 -16.18 -7.75
CA SER A 42 12.22 -16.94 -7.98
C SER A 42 12.08 -18.06 -9.00
N THR A 43 10.85 -18.42 -9.37
CA THR A 43 10.54 -19.40 -10.42
C THR A 43 10.93 -18.91 -11.81
N GLY A 44 11.04 -17.59 -12.02
CA GLY A 44 11.27 -16.97 -13.32
C GLY A 44 10.02 -16.86 -14.21
N ASP A 45 8.89 -17.44 -13.79
CA ASP A 45 7.61 -17.29 -14.49
C ASP A 45 6.93 -15.95 -14.15
N SER A 46 5.97 -15.52 -14.98
CA SER A 46 5.24 -14.28 -14.76
C SER A 46 4.11 -14.41 -13.74
N VAL A 47 3.62 -13.28 -13.23
CA VAL A 47 2.38 -13.19 -12.45
C VAL A 47 1.80 -11.79 -12.65
N CYS A 48 0.48 -11.67 -12.59
CA CYS A 48 -0.21 -10.38 -12.60
C CYS A 48 -1.37 -10.41 -11.61
N LEU A 49 -1.39 -9.47 -10.67
CA LEU A 49 -2.54 -9.20 -9.83
C LEU A 49 -3.46 -8.22 -10.59
N ARG A 50 -4.64 -8.69 -11.00
CA ARG A 50 -5.61 -7.94 -11.80
C ARG A 50 -6.79 -7.52 -10.93
N VAL A 51 -6.86 -6.22 -10.64
CA VAL A 51 -7.92 -5.60 -9.83
C VAL A 51 -8.97 -5.04 -10.78
N THR A 52 -10.11 -5.71 -10.87
CA THR A 52 -11.20 -5.36 -11.80
C THR A 52 -12.44 -4.81 -11.13
N GLY A 53 -12.60 -5.04 -9.84
CA GLY A 53 -13.72 -4.49 -9.09
C GLY A 53 -13.28 -3.48 -8.06
N SER A 54 -14.06 -2.40 -7.94
CA SER A 54 -13.85 -1.38 -6.92
C SER A 54 -14.39 -1.81 -5.56
N ASN A 55 -14.22 -0.95 -4.57
CA ASN A 55 -14.34 -1.25 -3.15
C ASN A 55 -13.46 -2.42 -2.72
N SER A 56 -12.32 -2.60 -3.38
CA SER A 56 -11.38 -3.70 -3.14
C SER A 56 -10.14 -3.24 -2.38
N VAL A 57 -9.49 -4.19 -1.69
CA VAL A 57 -8.32 -3.94 -0.87
C VAL A 57 -7.20 -4.92 -1.20
N ILE A 58 -6.02 -4.39 -1.47
CA ILE A 58 -4.77 -5.13 -1.63
C ILE A 58 -3.88 -4.69 -0.47
N ARG A 59 -3.57 -5.59 0.47
CA ARG A 59 -2.90 -5.21 1.73
C ARG A 59 -1.80 -6.18 2.09
N ASN A 60 -0.64 -5.70 2.52
CA ASN A 60 0.44 -6.56 3.02
C ASN A 60 0.86 -7.60 1.98
N VAL A 61 1.30 -7.13 0.81
CA VAL A 61 1.72 -8.00 -0.29
C VAL A 61 3.16 -7.71 -0.66
N GLY A 62 4.02 -8.73 -0.55
CA GLY A 62 5.41 -8.64 -0.97
C GLY A 62 5.67 -9.47 -2.22
N PHE A 63 6.37 -8.92 -3.19
CA PHE A 63 6.89 -9.65 -4.34
C PHE A 63 8.39 -9.93 -4.09
N GLU A 64 8.74 -11.20 -3.86
CA GLU A 64 10.10 -11.62 -3.53
C GLU A 64 10.82 -12.16 -4.77
N GLY A 65 11.99 -11.60 -5.06
CA GLY A 65 12.82 -11.95 -6.21
C GLY A 65 12.67 -10.98 -7.38
N CYS A 66 13.71 -10.91 -8.21
CA CYS A 66 13.73 -10.07 -9.41
C CYS A 66 12.72 -10.59 -10.44
N TYR A 67 11.79 -9.74 -10.85
CA TYR A 67 10.71 -10.11 -11.75
C TYR A 67 11.17 -10.25 -13.21
N ARG A 68 10.96 -11.42 -13.84
CA ARG A 68 11.41 -11.67 -15.23
C ARG A 68 10.27 -11.73 -16.25
N GLY A 69 9.04 -11.45 -15.82
CA GLY A 69 7.87 -11.48 -16.69
C GLY A 69 7.72 -10.22 -17.55
N GLY A 70 6.85 -10.29 -18.57
CA GLY A 70 6.70 -9.22 -19.56
C GLY A 70 5.64 -8.15 -19.26
N ARG A 71 4.88 -8.30 -18.17
CA ARG A 71 3.68 -7.50 -17.84
C ARG A 71 3.88 -6.66 -16.58
N PHE A 72 2.98 -5.72 -16.30
CA PHE A 72 2.94 -5.08 -14.99
C PHE A 72 2.56 -6.10 -13.91
N LEU A 73 3.13 -5.99 -12.71
CA LEU A 73 2.81 -6.88 -11.57
C LEU A 73 1.41 -6.63 -11.04
N LEU A 74 0.99 -5.36 -10.99
CA LEU A 74 -0.34 -4.95 -10.54
C LEU A 74 -1.03 -4.17 -11.67
N TRP A 75 -2.19 -4.66 -12.08
CA TRP A 75 -3.03 -4.05 -13.11
C TRP A 75 -4.38 -3.68 -12.50
N ILE A 76 -4.74 -2.39 -12.56
CA ILE A 76 -5.97 -1.86 -11.96
C ILE A 76 -6.87 -1.29 -13.07
N ASP A 77 -8.11 -1.77 -13.12
CA ASP A 77 -9.14 -1.43 -14.10
C ASP A 77 -10.51 -1.51 -13.42
N GLY A 78 -10.68 -0.71 -12.34
CA GLY A 78 -11.87 -0.71 -11.50
C GLY A 78 -13.01 0.11 -12.09
N ASP A 79 -14.24 -0.30 -11.81
CA ASP A 79 -15.47 0.45 -12.03
C ASP A 79 -15.62 1.60 -11.01
N PRO A 80 -16.67 2.45 -11.04
CA PRO A 80 -16.80 3.50 -10.02
C PRO A 80 -16.82 2.95 -8.57
N GLY A 81 -15.98 3.53 -7.71
CA GLY A 81 -15.77 3.17 -6.30
C GLY A 81 -14.31 3.37 -5.88
N ASP A 82 -13.93 2.81 -4.73
CA ASP A 82 -12.57 2.98 -4.17
C ASP A 82 -11.70 1.73 -4.35
N VAL A 83 -10.41 1.89 -4.64
CA VAL A 83 -9.43 0.79 -4.58
C VAL A 83 -8.30 1.18 -3.63
N LEU A 84 -8.09 0.40 -2.58
CA LEU A 84 -6.98 0.58 -1.66
C LEU A 84 -5.88 -0.44 -1.95
N VAL A 85 -4.68 0.05 -2.23
CA VAL A 85 -3.46 -0.75 -2.32
C VAL A 85 -2.52 -0.25 -1.23
N GLU A 86 -2.26 -1.07 -0.22
CA GLU A 86 -1.46 -0.64 0.92
C GLU A 86 -0.40 -1.64 1.40
N ASN A 87 0.71 -1.09 1.90
CA ASN A 87 1.84 -1.86 2.42
C ASN A 87 2.30 -2.95 1.43
N VAL A 88 2.55 -2.53 0.19
CA VAL A 88 2.97 -3.41 -0.91
C VAL A 88 4.44 -3.18 -1.25
N TYR A 89 5.20 -4.26 -1.40
CA TYR A 89 6.61 -4.21 -1.79
C TYR A 89 6.85 -4.85 -3.15
N MET A 90 7.42 -4.08 -4.07
CA MET A 90 7.94 -4.45 -5.38
C MET A 90 9.35 -3.84 -5.54
N GLY A 91 10.21 -4.03 -4.53
CA GLY A 91 11.53 -3.38 -4.48
C GLY A 91 12.68 -4.21 -5.04
N ASP A 92 12.47 -5.47 -5.41
CA ASP A 92 13.51 -6.36 -5.94
C ASP A 92 13.77 -6.15 -7.44
N GLY A 93 13.03 -5.22 -8.07
CA GLY A 93 13.18 -4.89 -9.48
C GLY A 93 12.57 -5.91 -10.44
N ALA A 94 12.82 -5.67 -11.72
CA ALA A 94 12.47 -6.58 -12.80
C ALA A 94 13.61 -6.64 -13.82
N THR A 95 13.63 -7.60 -14.74
CA THR A 95 14.46 -7.55 -15.96
C THR A 95 13.54 -7.44 -17.19
N ARG A 96 14.13 -7.19 -18.37
CA ARG A 96 13.37 -7.18 -19.64
C ARG A 96 13.24 -8.56 -20.32
N GLU A 97 13.82 -9.61 -19.75
CA GLU A 97 13.94 -10.95 -20.38
C GLU A 97 12.61 -11.48 -20.95
N GLY A 98 11.51 -11.35 -20.21
CA GLY A 98 10.19 -11.84 -20.60
C GLY A 98 9.33 -10.85 -21.39
N SER A 99 9.83 -9.67 -21.75
CA SER A 99 9.01 -8.60 -22.33
C SER A 99 9.27 -8.34 -23.82
N GLY A 100 8.18 -8.25 -24.58
CA GLY A 100 8.21 -7.76 -25.96
C GLY A 100 7.92 -6.26 -26.12
N CYS A 101 7.65 -5.54 -25.03
CA CYS A 101 7.35 -4.11 -25.09
C CYS A 101 8.64 -3.27 -24.96
N VAL A 102 8.61 -2.08 -25.56
CA VAL A 102 9.81 -1.22 -25.69
C VAL A 102 10.44 -0.89 -24.34
N HIS A 103 9.64 -0.73 -23.29
CA HIS A 103 10.10 -0.32 -21.96
C HIS A 103 10.15 -1.45 -20.92
N GLY A 104 9.82 -2.68 -21.29
CA GLY A 104 9.75 -3.80 -20.33
C GLY A 104 8.58 -3.75 -19.33
N PRO A 105 8.59 -4.62 -18.30
CA PRO A 105 7.57 -4.64 -17.25
C PRO A 105 7.64 -3.39 -16.35
N GLY A 106 6.52 -3.07 -15.70
CA GLY A 106 6.47 -2.05 -14.65
C GLY A 106 5.82 -2.57 -13.37
N GLY A 107 5.81 -1.75 -12.32
CA GLY A 107 5.22 -2.16 -11.04
C GLY A 107 3.69 -2.16 -11.09
N VAL A 108 3.11 -0.96 -11.14
CA VAL A 108 1.67 -0.71 -11.11
C VAL A 108 1.23 -0.07 -12.42
N PHE A 109 0.12 -0.54 -12.98
CA PHE A 109 -0.53 0.05 -14.13
C PHE A 109 -2.00 0.31 -13.86
N LEU A 110 -2.40 1.57 -14.00
CA LEU A 110 -3.79 2.00 -13.98
C LEU A 110 -4.30 2.13 -15.41
N HIS A 111 -5.30 1.33 -15.78
CA HIS A 111 -5.83 1.26 -17.13
C HIS A 111 -6.64 2.51 -17.50
N HIS A 112 -6.77 2.80 -18.81
CA HIS A 112 -7.51 3.97 -19.30
C HIS A 112 -9.02 3.87 -19.09
N GLY A 113 -9.53 2.67 -18.86
CA GLY A 113 -10.93 2.40 -18.51
C GLY A 113 -11.23 2.50 -17.02
N ASN A 114 -10.23 2.77 -16.17
CA ASN A 114 -10.43 2.86 -14.73
C ASN A 114 -11.28 4.08 -14.37
N GLU A 115 -12.38 3.84 -13.67
CA GLU A 115 -13.28 4.86 -13.11
C GLU A 115 -13.18 4.95 -11.57
N ALA A 116 -12.38 4.08 -10.95
CA ALA A 116 -12.16 4.05 -9.51
C ALA A 116 -11.24 5.17 -9.00
N ASP A 117 -11.46 5.58 -7.76
CA ASP A 117 -10.51 6.36 -6.98
C ASP A 117 -9.50 5.42 -6.31
N VAL A 118 -8.23 5.49 -6.75
CA VAL A 118 -7.19 4.56 -6.31
C VAL A 118 -6.29 5.20 -5.28
N ARG A 119 -6.22 4.63 -4.08
CA ARG A 119 -5.24 5.01 -3.05
C ARG A 119 -4.10 4.00 -3.00
N LEU A 120 -2.89 4.47 -3.27
CA LEU A 120 -1.64 3.73 -3.09
C LEU A 120 -0.98 4.24 -1.81
N HIS A 121 -0.99 3.41 -0.76
CA HIS A 121 -0.53 3.79 0.57
C HIS A 121 0.65 2.94 1.03
N ARG A 122 1.78 3.54 1.42
CA ARG A 122 2.94 2.77 1.92
C ARG A 122 3.44 1.72 0.91
N CYS A 123 3.48 2.06 -0.38
CA CYS A 123 4.00 1.17 -1.41
C CYS A 123 5.47 1.44 -1.68
N ASN A 124 6.26 0.39 -1.90
CA ASN A 124 7.67 0.46 -2.28
C ASN A 124 7.87 -0.15 -3.67
N VAL A 125 8.23 0.65 -4.67
CA VAL A 125 8.38 0.18 -6.06
C VAL A 125 9.71 0.63 -6.65
N GLN A 126 10.60 -0.30 -6.97
CA GLN A 126 11.97 0.01 -7.39
C GLN A 126 12.42 -0.87 -8.55
N GLY A 127 13.41 -0.40 -9.32
CA GLY A 127 14.18 -1.25 -10.23
C GLY A 127 13.43 -1.77 -11.46
N PHE A 128 12.30 -1.15 -11.82
CA PHE A 128 11.58 -1.53 -13.04
C PHE A 128 12.17 -0.83 -14.27
N PRO A 129 12.31 -1.50 -15.42
CA PRO A 129 12.77 -0.86 -16.65
C PRO A 129 11.72 0.14 -17.19
N ASN A 130 10.46 -0.05 -16.82
CA ASN A 130 9.35 0.82 -17.18
C ASN A 130 9.03 1.80 -16.04
N ASN A 131 7.76 2.09 -15.81
CA ASN A 131 7.31 2.95 -14.73
C ASN A 131 7.16 2.15 -13.44
N GLY A 132 7.44 2.78 -12.29
CA GLY A 132 7.07 2.24 -10.99
C GLY A 132 5.55 2.26 -10.83
N PHE A 133 4.97 3.46 -10.92
CA PHE A 133 3.53 3.69 -10.91
C PHE A 133 3.10 4.36 -12.22
N HIS A 134 2.50 3.58 -13.13
CA HIS A 134 1.95 4.05 -14.39
C HIS A 134 0.47 4.42 -14.24
N CYS A 135 0.20 5.67 -13.85
CA CYS A 135 -1.14 6.18 -13.62
C CYS A 135 -1.51 7.39 -14.50
N SER A 136 -0.74 7.73 -15.55
CA SER A 136 -1.06 8.90 -16.42
C SER A 136 -2.39 8.79 -17.16
N ASN A 137 -3.04 7.63 -17.14
CA ASN A 137 -4.34 7.43 -17.74
C ASN A 137 -5.47 8.19 -17.00
N THR A 138 -5.26 8.59 -15.74
CA THR A 138 -6.16 9.53 -15.02
C THR A 138 -6.29 10.88 -15.73
N ALA A 139 -5.35 11.24 -16.61
CA ALA A 139 -5.39 12.47 -17.38
C ALA A 139 -6.61 12.57 -18.33
N ALA A 140 -7.14 11.41 -18.76
CA ALA A 140 -8.31 11.31 -19.64
C ALA A 140 -9.46 10.47 -19.05
N GLY A 141 -9.22 9.79 -17.92
CA GLY A 141 -10.18 8.92 -17.24
C GLY A 141 -11.06 9.64 -16.22
N ALA A 142 -12.07 8.93 -15.71
CA ALA A 142 -12.97 9.44 -14.66
C ALA A 142 -12.44 9.20 -13.24
N GLY A 143 -11.57 8.21 -13.06
CA GLY A 143 -10.95 7.90 -11.77
C GLY A 143 -9.76 8.81 -11.43
N SER A 144 -9.26 8.65 -10.22
CA SER A 144 -8.10 9.41 -9.70
C SER A 144 -7.06 8.50 -9.08
N VAL A 145 -5.87 9.05 -8.81
CA VAL A 145 -4.85 8.38 -8.00
C VAL A 145 -4.34 9.25 -6.87
N HIS A 146 -4.32 8.70 -5.67
CA HIS A 146 -3.67 9.28 -4.50
C HIS A 146 -2.52 8.39 -4.05
N PHE A 147 -1.29 8.90 -4.19
CA PHE A 147 -0.09 8.30 -3.61
C PHE A 147 0.13 8.90 -2.23
N ASP A 148 0.14 8.08 -1.18
CA ASP A 148 0.37 8.50 0.19
C ASP A 148 1.47 7.65 0.84
N ARG A 149 2.57 8.29 1.24
CA ARG A 149 3.74 7.61 1.82
C ARG A 149 4.29 6.52 0.91
N CYS A 150 4.41 6.76 -0.38
CA CYS A 150 5.03 5.79 -1.30
C CYS A 150 6.52 6.08 -1.49
N PHE A 151 7.30 5.02 -1.67
CA PHE A 151 8.70 5.08 -2.05
C PHE A 151 8.87 4.52 -3.46
N GLY A 152 9.71 5.15 -4.27
CA GLY A 152 10.21 4.46 -5.44
C GLY A 152 11.55 4.95 -5.94
N LYS A 153 12.32 4.03 -6.49
CA LYS A 153 13.73 4.25 -6.80
C LYS A 153 14.12 3.55 -8.10
N ASN A 154 14.86 4.23 -8.96
CA ASN A 154 15.41 3.68 -10.20
C ASN A 154 14.34 2.96 -11.05
N ASN A 155 13.31 3.68 -11.49
CA ASN A 155 12.30 3.14 -12.43
C ASN A 155 12.51 3.79 -13.81
N GLY A 156 12.93 3.02 -14.81
CA GLY A 156 13.56 3.46 -16.07
C GLY A 156 12.75 4.42 -16.95
N VAL A 157 11.43 4.53 -16.77
CA VAL A 157 10.61 5.57 -17.43
C VAL A 157 10.23 6.69 -16.45
N ALA A 158 9.57 6.36 -15.34
CA ALA A 158 9.26 7.28 -14.26
C ALA A 158 8.85 6.53 -12.99
N THR A 159 9.06 7.09 -11.81
CA THR A 159 8.49 6.52 -10.57
C THR A 159 7.02 6.87 -10.44
N PHE A 160 6.67 8.15 -10.29
CA PHE A 160 5.28 8.61 -10.20
C PHE A 160 4.84 9.22 -11.53
N ARG A 161 3.94 8.54 -12.24
CA ARG A 161 3.37 9.04 -13.49
C ARG A 161 1.86 9.15 -13.39
N CYS A 162 1.31 10.35 -13.53
CA CYS A 162 -0.11 10.67 -13.31
C CYS A 162 -0.52 11.90 -14.15
N GLY A 163 -1.76 12.40 -14.03
CA GLY A 163 -2.19 13.57 -14.81
C GLY A 163 -3.63 14.04 -14.64
N GLY A 164 -4.45 13.36 -13.84
CA GLY A 164 -5.81 13.78 -13.48
C GLY A 164 -5.79 14.98 -12.53
N GLY A 165 -6.83 15.82 -12.59
CA GLY A 165 -6.93 17.01 -11.73
C GLY A 165 -7.25 16.73 -10.27
N ALA A 166 -7.67 15.50 -9.95
CA ALA A 166 -7.86 15.01 -8.60
C ALA A 166 -6.66 14.21 -8.09
N ASP A 167 -5.62 14.04 -8.92
CA ASP A 167 -4.45 13.25 -8.52
C ASP A 167 -3.61 13.99 -7.48
N LEU A 168 -3.13 13.22 -6.50
CA LEU A 168 -2.38 13.72 -5.36
C LEU A 168 -1.15 12.83 -5.10
N ILE A 169 0.01 13.47 -4.96
CA ILE A 169 1.24 12.84 -4.46
C ILE A 169 1.55 13.47 -3.10
N GLU A 170 1.45 12.69 -2.02
CA GLU A 170 1.60 13.17 -0.65
C GLU A 170 2.54 12.27 0.16
N ASN A 171 3.42 12.87 0.97
CA ASN A 171 4.38 12.14 1.83
C ASN A 171 5.30 11.16 1.07
N CYS A 172 5.49 11.35 -0.24
CA CYS A 172 6.17 10.38 -1.10
C CYS A 172 7.64 10.72 -1.29
N VAL A 173 8.45 9.70 -1.56
CA VAL A 173 9.87 9.87 -1.86
C VAL A 173 10.21 9.13 -3.15
N ALA A 174 10.88 9.81 -4.09
CA ALA A 174 11.45 9.12 -5.24
C ALA A 174 12.76 9.72 -5.74
N TYR A 175 13.70 8.86 -6.08
CA TYR A 175 14.96 9.29 -6.67
C TYR A 175 15.58 8.24 -7.57
N THR A 176 16.59 8.67 -8.31
CA THR A 176 17.40 7.77 -9.14
C THR A 176 18.86 7.85 -8.70
N ASP A 177 19.53 6.71 -8.54
CA ASP A 177 20.96 6.62 -8.24
C ASP A 177 21.64 5.50 -9.04
N GLY A 178 22.87 5.13 -8.70
CA GLY A 178 23.64 4.08 -9.39
C GLY A 178 23.36 2.64 -8.92
N THR A 179 22.26 2.37 -8.21
CA THR A 179 21.89 1.00 -7.81
C THR A 179 21.52 0.19 -9.04
N ASP A 180 22.21 -0.93 -9.21
CA ASP A 180 22.04 -1.91 -10.28
C ASP A 180 21.14 -3.07 -9.78
N TYR A 181 20.00 -3.26 -10.44
CA TYR A 181 19.05 -4.35 -10.20
C TYR A 181 19.24 -5.52 -11.18
N GLY A 182 20.29 -5.48 -12.03
CA GLY A 182 20.73 -6.58 -12.87
C GLY A 182 20.11 -6.58 -14.28
N HIS A 183 19.94 -5.42 -14.90
CA HIS A 183 19.54 -5.34 -16.32
C HIS A 183 20.76 -5.47 -17.24
N ASP A 184 20.78 -6.52 -18.05
CA ASP A 184 21.79 -6.66 -19.10
C ASP A 184 21.51 -5.65 -20.25
N ASP A 185 22.48 -4.77 -20.52
CA ASP A 185 22.75 -4.06 -21.79
C ASP A 185 21.56 -3.43 -22.57
N ASP A 186 20.65 -2.69 -21.91
CA ASP A 186 19.49 -2.06 -22.58
C ASP A 186 19.43 -0.52 -22.53
N GLU A 187 18.69 0.11 -23.47
CA GLU A 187 18.55 1.57 -23.62
C GLU A 187 17.66 2.23 -22.53
N TYR A 188 16.89 1.44 -21.79
CA TYR A 188 16.02 1.88 -20.68
C TYR A 188 16.46 1.24 -19.35
N LEU A 189 17.67 1.59 -18.90
CA LEU A 189 18.20 1.18 -17.60
C LEU A 189 17.42 1.84 -16.47
N GLU A 190 17.52 1.26 -15.27
CA GLU A 190 16.86 1.74 -14.06
C GLU A 190 17.26 3.19 -13.71
N THR A 191 18.39 3.65 -14.25
CA THR A 191 18.92 5.00 -14.07
C THR A 191 18.35 6.07 -15.01
N ASN A 192 17.55 5.67 -16.01
CA ASN A 192 17.04 6.58 -17.06
C ASN A 192 15.71 7.24 -16.68
N GLY A 193 15.19 6.91 -15.50
CA GLY A 193 13.92 7.37 -14.99
C GLY A 193 13.95 8.75 -14.36
N ARG A 194 12.81 9.45 -14.47
CA ARG A 194 12.49 10.65 -13.69
C ARG A 194 11.63 10.30 -12.47
N PRO A 195 11.86 10.90 -11.30
CA PRO A 195 10.99 10.71 -10.13
C PRO A 195 9.51 11.00 -10.40
N VAL A 196 9.21 12.12 -11.05
CA VAL A 196 7.84 12.56 -11.32
C VAL A 196 7.64 12.92 -12.79
N TRP A 197 6.58 12.39 -13.40
CA TRP A 197 6.14 12.78 -14.73
C TRP A 197 4.62 13.01 -14.80
N VAL A 198 4.20 14.26 -14.95
CA VAL A 198 2.80 14.64 -15.06
C VAL A 198 2.39 14.88 -16.51
N TRP A 199 1.40 14.10 -16.96
CA TRP A 199 0.81 14.15 -18.30
C TRP A 199 -0.28 15.21 -18.45
N ASN A 200 -0.83 15.33 -19.65
CA ASN A 200 -1.81 16.35 -19.99
C ASN A 200 -3.24 16.01 -19.51
N GLY A 201 -3.63 16.54 -18.36
CA GLY A 201 -5.02 16.48 -17.88
C GLY A 201 -5.34 17.68 -17.00
N GLY A 202 -5.60 17.44 -15.72
CA GLY A 202 -5.78 18.49 -14.72
C GLY A 202 -4.48 18.88 -14.02
N THR A 203 -4.60 19.74 -12.99
CA THR A 203 -3.47 20.09 -12.13
C THR A 203 -3.28 19.00 -11.08
N VAL A 204 -2.15 18.30 -11.15
CA VAL A 204 -1.72 17.35 -10.10
C VAL A 204 -1.18 18.12 -8.91
N THR A 205 -1.58 17.71 -7.71
CA THR A 205 -1.07 18.32 -6.46
C THR A 205 0.02 17.46 -5.84
N ILE A 206 1.08 18.11 -5.35
CA ILE A 206 2.19 17.46 -4.65
C ILE A 206 2.38 18.13 -3.28
N ARG A 207 2.38 17.35 -2.20
CA ARG A 207 2.57 17.79 -0.81
C ARG A 207 3.57 16.92 -0.08
N ASP A 208 4.35 17.54 0.79
CA ASP A 208 5.29 16.89 1.72
C ASP A 208 6.09 15.75 1.09
N SER A 209 6.49 15.93 -0.17
CA SER A 209 7.12 14.87 -0.97
C SER A 209 8.51 15.29 -1.42
N HIS A 210 9.42 14.32 -1.53
CA HIS A 210 10.83 14.55 -1.73
C HIS A 210 11.36 13.82 -2.96
N PHE A 211 11.96 14.57 -3.89
CA PHE A 211 12.43 14.02 -5.16
C PHE A 211 13.88 14.36 -5.46
N ALA A 212 14.63 13.44 -6.04
CA ALA A 212 15.94 13.78 -6.58
C ALA A 212 16.15 13.15 -7.96
N ASP A 213 16.69 13.95 -8.88
CA ASP A 213 17.23 13.41 -10.11
C ASP A 213 18.39 12.44 -9.85
N GLY A 214 18.76 11.74 -10.91
CA GLY A 214 19.93 10.88 -10.97
C GLY A 214 20.64 11.10 -12.29
N PRO A 215 21.06 10.04 -12.99
CA PRO A 215 21.65 10.18 -14.33
C PRO A 215 20.68 10.79 -15.36
N TYR A 216 19.36 10.60 -15.21
CA TYR A 216 18.37 11.31 -16.00
C TYR A 216 18.30 12.81 -15.61
N PRO A 217 18.27 13.75 -16.58
CA PRO A 217 18.54 15.16 -16.32
C PRO A 217 17.41 15.96 -15.67
N ASN A 218 16.30 15.35 -15.21
CA ASN A 218 15.22 16.10 -14.57
C ASN A 218 14.56 15.29 -13.44
N ALA A 219 14.33 15.94 -12.30
CA ALA A 219 13.60 15.36 -11.18
C ALA A 219 12.08 15.34 -11.45
N ILE A 220 11.59 16.37 -12.13
CA ILE A 220 10.16 16.57 -12.39
C ILE A 220 9.99 16.95 -13.86
N VAL A 221 9.04 16.29 -14.54
CA VAL A 221 8.66 16.59 -15.92
C VAL A 221 7.17 16.87 -15.97
N ALA A 222 6.78 17.99 -16.57
CA ALA A 222 5.40 18.30 -16.90
C ALA A 222 5.23 18.38 -18.42
N GLY A 223 4.22 17.67 -18.92
CA GLY A 223 3.88 17.57 -20.33
C GLY A 223 4.38 16.28 -21.00
N ALA A 224 3.66 15.84 -22.01
CA ALA A 224 3.98 14.69 -22.85
C ALA A 224 3.25 14.79 -24.19
N ASN A 225 3.78 14.17 -25.24
CA ASN A 225 3.12 14.05 -26.56
C ASN A 225 2.55 15.39 -27.10
N ASP A 226 3.37 16.44 -27.06
CA ASP A 226 2.99 17.78 -27.51
C ASP A 226 1.84 18.45 -26.73
N ALA A 227 1.50 17.94 -25.54
CA ALA A 227 0.42 18.45 -24.70
C ALA A 227 0.93 18.88 -23.30
N PRO A 228 0.34 19.97 -22.73
CA PRO A 228 0.80 20.54 -21.45
C PRO A 228 0.33 19.71 -20.24
N GLY A 229 1.24 19.46 -19.29
CA GLY A 229 0.93 19.00 -17.93
C GLY A 229 0.93 20.16 -16.93
N ARG A 230 0.29 19.97 -15.77
CA ARG A 230 0.17 21.02 -14.73
C ARG A 230 0.44 20.44 -13.35
N ILE A 231 1.30 21.11 -12.59
CA ILE A 231 1.69 20.69 -11.23
C ILE A 231 1.58 21.88 -10.27
N SER A 232 0.92 21.65 -9.13
CA SER A 232 1.02 22.48 -7.93
C SER A 232 1.90 21.75 -6.91
N PHE A 233 3.13 22.24 -6.67
CA PHE A 233 4.07 21.63 -5.72
C PHE A 233 4.13 22.49 -4.45
N GLU A 234 3.43 22.03 -3.41
CA GLU A 234 3.03 22.85 -2.27
C GLU A 234 4.03 22.80 -1.10
N SER A 235 4.64 21.64 -0.84
CA SER A 235 5.63 21.43 0.24
C SER A 235 6.47 20.17 0.00
N GLY A 236 7.58 20.02 0.75
CA GLY A 236 8.55 18.93 0.61
C GLY A 236 9.90 19.42 0.10
N GLY A 237 10.54 18.69 -0.81
CA GLY A 237 11.77 19.15 -1.43
C GLY A 237 12.10 18.47 -2.74
N TYR A 238 12.96 19.10 -3.55
CA TYR A 238 13.49 18.43 -4.72
C TYR A 238 14.93 18.85 -5.03
N ARG A 239 15.69 17.94 -5.63
CA ARG A 239 17.01 18.22 -6.21
C ARG A 239 17.00 17.82 -7.67
N GLY A 240 17.47 18.72 -8.54
CA GLY A 240 17.55 18.49 -9.98
C GLY A 240 16.63 19.40 -10.81
N PRO A 241 16.79 19.44 -12.14
CA PRO A 241 15.99 20.29 -13.01
C PRO A 241 14.51 19.91 -13.07
N ILE A 242 13.66 20.92 -13.32
CA ILE A 242 12.24 20.75 -13.67
C ILE A 242 12.06 21.05 -15.16
N GLN A 243 11.60 20.05 -15.92
CA GLN A 243 11.26 20.20 -17.32
C GLN A 243 9.81 20.65 -17.50
N ARG A 244 9.62 21.73 -18.26
CA ARG A 244 8.30 22.24 -18.67
C ARG A 244 8.24 22.24 -20.19
N THR A 245 7.50 21.30 -20.78
CA THR A 245 7.33 21.23 -22.25
C THR A 245 5.95 21.69 -22.67
N CYS A 246 5.78 22.06 -23.94
CA CYS A 246 4.44 22.18 -24.55
C CYS A 246 3.46 23.13 -23.84
N GLY A 247 3.97 24.18 -23.17
CA GLY A 247 3.15 25.12 -22.39
C GLY A 247 2.77 24.64 -20.99
N SER A 248 3.43 23.59 -20.49
CA SER A 248 3.22 23.05 -19.14
C SER A 248 3.58 24.05 -18.04
N THR A 249 2.88 23.93 -16.91
CA THR A 249 3.13 24.73 -15.71
C THR A 249 3.56 23.84 -14.55
N VAL A 250 4.53 24.32 -13.78
CA VAL A 250 4.93 23.72 -12.50
C VAL A 250 5.12 24.87 -11.54
N ASP A 251 4.12 25.06 -10.69
CA ASP A 251 4.07 26.12 -9.69
C ASP A 251 4.68 25.57 -8.41
N VAL A 252 5.89 26.04 -8.08
CA VAL A 252 6.65 25.59 -6.92
C VAL A 252 6.47 26.60 -5.79
N SER A 253 5.85 26.16 -4.70
CA SER A 253 5.64 26.95 -3.49
C SER A 253 6.97 27.33 -2.82
N PRO A 254 7.07 28.49 -2.16
CA PRO A 254 8.22 28.84 -1.32
C PRO A 254 8.49 27.87 -0.16
N ALA A 255 7.54 27.00 0.18
CA ALA A 255 7.69 25.97 1.20
C ALA A 255 8.39 24.69 0.69
N VAL A 256 8.72 24.62 -0.61
CA VAL A 256 9.47 23.50 -1.19
C VAL A 256 10.98 23.77 -1.07
N SER A 257 11.69 22.85 -0.42
CA SER A 257 13.15 22.86 -0.21
C SER A 257 13.93 22.43 -1.46
N ASP A 258 15.18 22.87 -1.60
CA ASP A 258 16.16 22.34 -2.56
C ASP A 258 17.03 21.20 -1.98
N ASP A 259 16.83 20.87 -0.71
CA ASP A 259 17.45 19.74 0.01
C ASP A 259 16.38 18.70 0.37
N PRO A 260 16.10 17.72 -0.52
CA PRO A 260 15.09 16.70 -0.27
C PRO A 260 15.55 15.66 0.76
N ASP A 261 14.66 15.24 1.66
CA ASP A 261 14.84 14.04 2.49
C ASP A 261 14.55 12.80 1.65
N LEU A 262 15.60 12.05 1.32
CA LEU A 262 15.51 10.85 0.48
C LEU A 262 15.39 9.56 1.30
N SER A 263 15.09 9.66 2.60
CA SER A 263 14.80 8.49 3.43
C SER A 263 13.51 7.79 2.98
N ILE A 264 13.43 6.48 3.21
CA ILE A 264 12.21 5.72 2.93
C ILE A 264 11.12 6.21 3.91
N PRO A 265 9.92 6.62 3.45
CA PRO A 265 8.87 7.13 4.33
C PRO A 265 8.48 6.14 5.43
N ASP A 266 8.05 6.68 6.56
CA ASP A 266 7.66 5.88 7.72
C ASP A 266 6.58 4.85 7.39
N GLY A 267 6.93 3.60 7.69
CA GLY A 267 6.07 2.44 7.53
C GLY A 267 5.95 1.88 6.11
N VAL A 268 6.71 2.41 5.16
CA VAL A 268 6.90 1.75 3.86
C VAL A 268 7.70 0.45 4.06
N PRO A 269 7.26 -0.69 3.52
CA PRO A 269 8.00 -1.94 3.65
C PRO A 269 9.30 -1.86 2.85
N THR A 270 10.39 -2.41 3.40
CA THR A 270 11.71 -2.43 2.78
C THR A 270 12.12 -3.82 2.27
N SER A 271 11.24 -4.81 2.41
CA SER A 271 11.39 -6.15 1.83
C SER A 271 10.03 -6.78 1.56
N ALA A 272 10.01 -7.79 0.69
CA ALA A 272 8.81 -8.56 0.37
C ALA A 272 8.21 -9.22 1.61
N LYS A 273 9.05 -9.87 2.43
CA LYS A 273 8.63 -10.47 3.69
C LYS A 273 8.11 -9.44 4.70
N ALA A 274 8.69 -8.24 4.75
CA ALA A 274 8.19 -7.17 5.62
C ALA A 274 6.80 -6.66 5.17
N ALA A 275 6.56 -6.54 3.87
CA ALA A 275 5.22 -6.25 3.36
C ALA A 275 4.25 -7.37 3.69
N ALA A 276 4.58 -8.61 3.31
CA ALA A 276 3.72 -9.79 3.49
C ALA A 276 3.34 -10.04 4.96
N GLY A 277 4.28 -9.84 5.88
CA GLY A 277 4.08 -9.98 7.32
C GLY A 277 3.57 -8.73 8.03
N GLY A 278 3.29 -7.62 7.32
CA GLY A 278 2.79 -6.39 7.95
C GLY A 278 3.82 -5.60 8.78
N PHE A 279 5.12 -5.88 8.63
CA PHE A 279 6.22 -5.29 9.42
C PHE A 279 6.64 -3.87 9.02
N GLY A 280 5.85 -3.15 8.21
CA GLY A 280 6.00 -1.71 7.93
C GLY A 280 5.58 -0.81 9.10
N ARG A 281 5.95 -1.14 10.34
CA ARG A 281 5.85 -0.22 11.47
C ARG A 281 7.20 0.47 11.63
N PRO A 282 7.31 1.80 11.64
CA PRO A 282 8.58 2.46 11.92
C PRO A 282 9.13 1.91 13.23
N SER A 283 10.38 1.45 13.19
CA SER A 283 11.15 1.09 14.37
C SER A 283 11.50 2.37 15.12
N ASN A 284 10.50 3.02 15.70
CA ASN A 284 10.78 3.72 16.94
C ASN A 284 11.25 2.63 17.89
N ARG A 285 12.49 2.78 18.38
CA ARG A 285 12.90 2.21 19.66
C ARG A 285 12.04 2.80 20.79
N TRP A 286 10.71 2.70 20.68
CA TRP A 286 9.90 2.52 21.85
C TRP A 286 9.96 1.03 22.09
N ARG A 287 10.79 0.62 23.06
CA ARG A 287 10.54 -0.65 23.73
C ARG A 287 9.04 -0.73 23.93
N ALA A 288 8.41 -1.82 23.50
CA ALA A 288 7.07 -2.15 23.96
C ALA A 288 7.08 -1.96 25.47
N ASN A 289 6.52 -0.84 25.92
CA ASN A 289 5.99 -0.81 27.26
C ASN A 289 4.68 -1.53 27.05
N THR A 290 4.69 -2.83 27.29
CA THR A 290 3.52 -3.69 27.38
C THR A 290 2.62 -3.29 28.57
N ASP A 291 2.65 -2.02 28.95
CA ASP A 291 1.99 -1.34 30.08
C ASP A 291 1.11 -0.20 29.54
N VAL A 292 0.53 -0.35 28.35
CA VAL A 292 -0.68 0.43 28.04
C VAL A 292 -1.84 -0.37 28.61
N ASP A 293 -2.25 0.02 29.80
CA ASP A 293 -3.43 -0.53 30.46
C ASP A 293 -4.65 -0.30 29.57
N LEU A 294 -5.14 -1.38 28.95
CA LEU A 294 -6.37 -1.43 28.14
C LEU A 294 -7.32 -2.39 28.87
N PRO A 295 -7.92 -1.96 30.00
CA PRO A 295 -8.63 -2.86 30.90
C PRO A 295 -10.00 -3.28 30.35
N HIS A 296 -10.53 -2.61 29.33
CA HIS A 296 -11.90 -2.79 28.87
C HIS A 296 -11.94 -3.47 27.50
N SER A 297 -12.95 -4.28 27.23
CA SER A 297 -13.17 -4.89 25.92
C SER A 297 -14.58 -4.62 25.39
N ILE A 298 -14.71 -4.50 24.08
CA ILE A 298 -15.98 -4.42 23.37
C ILE A 298 -15.98 -5.43 22.21
N VAL A 299 -17.10 -6.12 22.02
CA VAL A 299 -17.29 -7.15 20.99
C VAL A 299 -18.58 -6.86 20.22
N PHE A 300 -18.49 -6.86 18.89
CA PHE A 300 -19.60 -6.75 17.96
C PHE A 300 -19.76 -8.09 17.24
N ALA A 301 -20.94 -8.70 17.32
CA ALA A 301 -21.27 -9.94 16.63
C ALA A 301 -22.49 -9.72 15.74
N ALA A 302 -22.50 -10.36 14.57
CA ALA A 302 -23.66 -10.39 13.67
C ALA A 302 -24.95 -10.77 14.41
N GLY A 303 -26.05 -10.11 14.07
CA GLY A 303 -27.35 -10.37 14.66
C GLY A 303 -28.05 -11.59 14.06
N GLU A 304 -29.19 -11.97 14.63
CA GLU A 304 -29.93 -13.18 14.23
C GLU A 304 -30.55 -13.08 12.82
N SER A 305 -30.67 -11.86 12.25
CA SER A 305 -31.24 -11.67 10.92
C SER A 305 -30.30 -12.03 9.77
N GLY A 306 -28.99 -12.04 10.01
CA GLY A 306 -27.95 -12.21 8.98
C GLY A 306 -27.78 -11.01 8.05
N GLU A 307 -28.42 -9.87 8.34
CA GLU A 307 -28.21 -8.62 7.60
C GLU A 307 -26.98 -7.87 8.16
N PRO A 308 -26.21 -7.15 7.32
CA PRO A 308 -25.08 -6.37 7.78
C PRO A 308 -25.48 -5.31 8.80
N SER A 309 -24.72 -5.23 9.88
CA SER A 309 -24.88 -4.22 10.93
C SER A 309 -23.64 -3.34 11.01
N ALA A 310 -23.80 -2.04 10.80
CA ALA A 310 -22.72 -1.08 10.94
C ALA A 310 -22.59 -0.63 12.40
N TYR A 311 -21.37 -0.38 12.85
CA TYR A 311 -21.12 0.16 14.18
C TYR A 311 -20.01 1.22 14.16
N ALA A 312 -20.05 2.10 15.16
CA ALA A 312 -18.99 3.06 15.42
C ALA A 312 -18.86 3.32 16.92
N PHE A 313 -17.64 3.51 17.42
CA PHE A 313 -17.41 3.92 18.80
C PHE A 313 -16.12 4.73 18.98
N GLU A 314 -16.07 5.49 20.08
CA GLU A 314 -14.92 6.33 20.44
C GLU A 314 -14.45 6.06 21.88
N ALA A 315 -13.14 6.04 22.11
CA ALA A 315 -12.50 5.88 23.42
C ALA A 315 -11.08 6.47 23.43
N ASP A 316 -10.48 6.64 24.61
CA ASP A 316 -9.14 7.26 24.75
C ASP A 316 -8.03 6.48 24.03
N ALA A 317 -8.18 5.17 23.91
CA ALA A 317 -7.30 4.29 23.16
C ALA A 317 -8.03 3.00 22.81
N VAL A 318 -7.98 2.57 21.55
CA VAL A 318 -8.60 1.32 21.07
C VAL A 318 -7.60 0.48 20.28
N VAL A 319 -7.62 -0.84 20.50
CA VAL A 319 -6.82 -1.84 19.78
C VAL A 319 -7.69 -3.06 19.46
N THR A 320 -7.63 -3.60 18.24
CA THR A 320 -8.36 -4.81 17.86
C THR A 320 -7.90 -6.04 18.66
N ALA A 321 -8.83 -6.95 18.96
CA ALA A 321 -8.63 -8.19 19.69
C ALA A 321 -9.09 -9.39 18.85
N GLY A 322 -8.43 -10.54 19.02
CA GLY A 322 -8.91 -11.80 18.43
C GLY A 322 -10.14 -12.34 19.16
N HIS A 323 -11.06 -12.96 18.41
CA HIS A 323 -12.37 -13.45 18.91
C HIS A 323 -12.29 -14.52 20.02
N HIS A 324 -11.14 -15.12 20.30
CA HIS A 324 -11.07 -16.24 21.26
C HIS A 324 -9.99 -16.24 22.34
N ASP A 325 -9.02 -15.32 22.37
CA ASP A 325 -7.86 -15.50 23.27
C ASP A 325 -7.30 -14.25 23.96
N ALA A 326 -8.04 -13.13 24.00
CA ALA A 326 -7.59 -11.91 24.70
C ALA A 326 -6.14 -11.48 24.36
N ARG A 327 -5.63 -11.87 23.19
CA ARG A 327 -4.34 -11.40 22.70
C ARG A 327 -4.59 -10.10 21.95
N ILE A 328 -3.86 -9.06 22.35
CA ILE A 328 -3.64 -7.91 21.49
C ILE A 328 -3.02 -8.49 20.21
N SER A 329 -3.71 -8.37 19.08
CA SER A 329 -3.07 -8.70 17.82
C SER A 329 -1.99 -7.65 17.56
N ASP A 330 -0.75 -8.10 17.47
CA ASP A 330 0.42 -7.27 17.24
C ASP A 330 0.32 -6.63 15.84
N GLY A 331 -0.38 -5.50 15.72
CA GLY A 331 -0.60 -4.91 14.39
C GLY A 331 -1.48 -3.68 14.35
N TYR A 332 -2.39 -3.49 15.30
CA TYR A 332 -3.36 -2.38 15.22
C TYR A 332 -2.89 -1.14 15.96
N GLY A 333 -3.03 0.03 15.31
CA GLY A 333 -2.71 1.32 15.90
C GLY A 333 -3.68 1.66 17.03
N VAL A 334 -3.28 2.55 17.93
CA VAL A 334 -4.21 3.14 18.90
C VAL A 334 -5.09 4.12 18.14
N HIS A 335 -6.38 3.83 18.02
CA HIS A 335 -7.36 4.71 17.38
C HIS A 335 -8.29 5.33 18.43
N PRO A 336 -8.60 6.64 18.38
CA PRO A 336 -9.61 7.25 19.24
C PRO A 336 -11.05 6.98 18.77
N ALA A 337 -11.23 6.61 17.50
CA ALA A 337 -12.51 6.31 16.87
C ALA A 337 -12.39 5.05 16.00
N VAL A 338 -13.38 4.16 16.07
CA VAL A 338 -13.46 2.91 15.31
C VAL A 338 -14.82 2.84 14.61
N GLN A 339 -14.81 2.35 13.38
CA GLN A 339 -16.00 2.04 12.58
C GLN A 339 -15.84 0.66 11.95
N GLY A 340 -16.93 -0.09 11.84
CA GLY A 340 -16.91 -1.42 11.23
C GLY A 340 -18.30 -1.92 10.84
N VAL A 341 -18.35 -3.10 10.23
CA VAL A 341 -19.59 -3.78 9.82
C VAL A 341 -19.47 -5.25 10.16
N VAL A 342 -20.51 -5.82 10.77
CA VAL A 342 -20.63 -7.27 11.04
C VAL A 342 -21.82 -7.84 10.26
N GLU A 343 -21.57 -8.84 9.40
CA GLU A 343 -22.59 -9.53 8.58
C GLU A 343 -22.62 -11.03 8.91
N ASP A 344 -21.45 -11.66 9.02
CA ASP A 344 -21.26 -13.06 9.50
C ASP A 344 -20.00 -13.18 10.38
N THR A 345 -19.55 -12.06 10.94
CA THR A 345 -18.27 -11.93 11.63
C THR A 345 -18.46 -11.50 13.08
N VAL A 346 -17.42 -11.73 13.87
CA VAL A 346 -17.28 -11.15 15.20
C VAL A 346 -16.02 -10.32 15.24
N GLU A 347 -16.16 -9.06 15.64
CA GLU A 347 -15.07 -8.11 15.79
C GLU A 347 -14.94 -7.73 17.26
N ALA A 348 -13.72 -7.74 17.78
CA ALA A 348 -13.45 -7.46 19.18
C ALA A 348 -12.35 -6.41 19.31
N TYR A 349 -12.40 -5.63 20.39
CA TYR A 349 -11.45 -4.55 20.68
C TYR A 349 -11.15 -4.48 22.18
N TRP A 350 -9.91 -4.17 22.53
CA TRP A 350 -9.50 -3.67 23.84
C TRP A 350 -9.43 -2.15 23.82
N PHE A 351 -9.91 -1.49 24.86
CA PHE A 351 -9.86 -0.04 24.97
C PHE A 351 -9.51 0.45 26.39
N ARG A 352 -9.10 1.71 26.48
CA ARG A 352 -8.90 2.45 27.74
C ARG A 352 -9.84 3.64 27.78
N GLY A 353 -10.26 4.00 28.99
CA GLY A 353 -11.13 5.15 29.22
C GLY A 353 -12.60 4.79 29.07
N ASN A 354 -13.45 5.81 29.06
CA ASN A 354 -14.87 5.61 28.84
C ASN A 354 -15.17 5.56 27.34
N LEU A 355 -16.26 4.88 26.97
CA LEU A 355 -16.84 5.06 25.64
C LEU A 355 -17.48 6.45 25.59
N GLU A 356 -16.96 7.32 24.72
CA GLU A 356 -17.49 8.67 24.53
C GLU A 356 -18.69 8.67 23.57
N ALA A 357 -18.66 7.76 22.60
CA ALA A 357 -19.73 7.49 21.66
C ALA A 357 -19.79 6.00 21.32
N LEU A 358 -21.01 5.46 21.15
CA LEU A 358 -21.27 4.12 20.62
C LEU A 358 -22.57 4.16 19.83
N SER A 359 -22.51 3.77 18.56
CA SER A 359 -23.68 3.62 17.69
C SER A 359 -23.64 2.27 16.99
N VAL A 360 -24.81 1.65 16.85
CA VAL A 360 -25.03 0.44 16.05
C VAL A 360 -26.25 0.69 15.19
N ASP A 361 -26.11 0.45 13.89
CA ASP A 361 -27.17 0.51 12.90
C ASP A 361 -27.34 -0.88 12.27
N GLY A 362 -28.38 -1.59 12.72
CA GLY A 362 -28.61 -3.00 12.43
C GLY A 362 -28.98 -3.78 13.69
N ASP A 363 -28.90 -5.11 13.60
CA ASP A 363 -29.28 -6.04 14.67
C ASP A 363 -28.07 -6.69 15.37
N ALA A 364 -26.86 -6.19 15.15
CA ALA A 364 -25.65 -6.66 15.82
C ALA A 364 -25.79 -6.70 17.34
N THR A 365 -25.24 -7.75 17.94
CA THR A 365 -25.10 -7.86 19.39
C THR A 365 -23.81 -7.19 19.83
N VAL A 366 -23.90 -6.30 20.83
CA VAL A 366 -22.74 -5.65 21.44
C VAL A 366 -22.53 -6.15 22.87
N SER A 367 -21.32 -6.61 23.17
CA SER A 367 -20.91 -6.98 24.52
C SER A 367 -19.75 -6.11 24.98
N ILE A 368 -19.89 -5.45 26.13
CA ILE A 368 -18.85 -4.59 26.72
C ILE A 368 -18.48 -5.15 28.09
N GLN A 369 -17.18 -5.28 28.34
CA GLN A 369 -16.64 -5.67 29.63
C GLN A 369 -15.65 -4.60 30.10
N TYR A 370 -15.93 -4.01 31.26
CA TYR A 370 -14.95 -3.17 31.96
C TYR A 370 -14.06 -4.05 32.84
N ASP A 371 -12.81 -3.65 33.05
CA ASP A 371 -11.78 -4.33 33.87
C ASP A 371 -11.59 -5.84 33.59
N GLY A 372 -11.70 -6.25 32.33
CA GLY A 372 -11.55 -7.64 31.89
C GLY A 372 -10.15 -8.23 32.02
N ARG A 373 -9.12 -7.42 32.29
CA ARG A 373 -7.72 -7.87 32.48
C ARG A 373 -7.29 -8.05 33.94
N ASP A 374 -8.08 -7.63 34.92
CA ASP A 374 -7.68 -7.61 36.33
C ASP A 374 -8.01 -8.90 37.11
N ALA A 375 -8.34 -10.00 36.44
CA ALA A 375 -8.75 -11.23 37.12
C ALA A 375 -7.59 -12.10 37.67
N ASP A 376 -6.33 -11.87 37.27
CA ASP A 376 -5.21 -12.78 37.60
C ASP A 376 -4.16 -12.21 38.58
N ALA A 377 -4.40 -11.03 39.17
CA ALA A 377 -3.44 -10.38 40.08
C ALA A 377 -3.81 -10.45 41.57
N HIS A 378 -4.37 -11.56 42.08
CA HIS A 378 -4.43 -11.81 43.53
C HIS A 378 -4.25 -13.30 43.88
N GLU A 379 -3.03 -13.81 43.70
CA GLU A 379 -2.53 -14.86 44.60
C GLU A 379 -2.07 -14.22 45.91
N GLY A 380 -2.80 -14.49 46.99
CA GLY A 380 -2.31 -14.34 48.35
C GLY A 380 -3.36 -14.63 49.43
N PRO A 381 -2.94 -15.10 50.60
CA PRO A 381 -2.40 -16.43 50.88
C PRO A 381 -3.51 -17.43 51.22
N LYS A 382 -3.26 -18.73 51.01
CA LYS A 382 -4.07 -19.79 51.63
C LYS A 382 -3.91 -19.70 53.15
N GLN A 383 -4.99 -19.38 53.85
CA GLN A 383 -5.16 -19.71 55.27
C GLN A 383 -6.13 -20.89 55.40
N SER A 384 -5.76 -21.80 56.29
CA SER A 384 -6.34 -23.11 56.62
C SER A 384 -7.81 -23.09 57.00
#